data_AF-A0AA46YRN3-F1
#
_entry.id   AF-A0AA46YRN3-F1
#
_cell.length_a   1.000
_cell.length_b   1.000
_cell.length_c   1.000
_cell.angle_alpha   90.00
_cell.angle_beta   90.00
_cell.angle_gamma   90.00
#
_symmetry.space_group_name_H-M   'P 1'
#
loop_
_entity.id
_entity.type
_entity.pdbx_description
1 polymer ?
#
loop_
_entity_poly.entity_id
_entity_poly.type
_entity_poly.pdbx_seq_one_letter_code
_entity_poly.pdbx_strand_id
1 'polypeptide(L)' 'MNEQLKQFAAEAVKQSEQLTTSNEAKKRTAFAYINKKVLENNLKDISFEEIDNAIEEAWKGM' A
#
# COMPACT_ATOMS: atom_id res chain seq x y z
N MET A 1 0.33 1.35 14.00
CA MET A 1 0.68 1.39 12.56
C MET A 1 1.27 2.75 12.22
N ASN A 2 2.46 2.78 11.59
CA ASN A 2 3.22 3.98 11.21
C ASN A 2 2.36 4.93 10.35
N GLU A 3 2.32 6.23 10.69
CA GLU A 3 1.49 7.22 9.99
C GLU A 3 1.89 7.42 8.52
N GLN A 4 3.18 7.31 8.19
CA GLN A 4 3.65 7.38 6.80
C GLN A 4 3.21 6.15 6.00
N LEU A 5 3.24 4.96 6.62
CA LEU A 5 2.75 3.73 5.98
C LEU A 5 1.25 3.83 5.66
N LYS A 6 0.45 4.40 6.57
CA LYS A 6 -0.97 4.69 6.33
C LYS A 6 -1.19 5.61 5.13
N GLN A 7 -0.41 6.68 5.03
CA GLN A 7 -0.50 7.63 3.92
C GLN A 7 -0.13 6.97 2.59
N PHE A 8 0.96 6.20 2.55
CA PHE A 8 1.36 5.45 1.37
C PHE A 8 0.30 4.43 0.97
N ALA A 9 -0.32 3.74 1.92
CA ALA A 9 -1.38 2.77 1.63
C ALA A 9 -2.62 3.44 1.03
N ALA A 10 -3.11 4.53 1.62
CA ALA A 10 -4.27 5.26 1.09
C ALA A 10 -4.02 5.78 -0.34
N GLU A 11 -2.83 6.33 -0.58
CA GLU A 11 -2.44 6.78 -1.93
C GLU A 11 -2.36 5.61 -2.91
N ALA A 12 -1.72 4.50 -2.51
CA ALA A 12 -1.53 3.32 -3.33
C ALA A 12 -2.85 2.67 -3.73
N VAL A 13 -3.79 2.51 -2.79
CA VAL A 13 -5.11 1.93 -3.09
C VAL A 13 -5.87 2.85 -4.04
N LYS A 14 -5.93 4.16 -3.75
CA LYS A 14 -6.59 5.15 -4.62
C LYS A 14 -6.06 5.14 -6.05
N GLN A 15 -4.75 5.04 -6.24
CA GLN A 15 -4.14 4.93 -7.58
C GLN A 15 -4.48 3.58 -8.23
N SER A 16 -4.39 2.49 -7.48
CA SER A 16 -4.68 1.14 -8.01
C SER A 16 -6.14 0.95 -8.41
N GLU A 17 -7.08 1.64 -7.75
CA GLU A 17 -8.51 1.56 -8.07
C GLU A 17 -8.84 2.09 -9.46
N GLN A 18 -8.06 3.05 -9.97
CA GLN A 18 -8.19 3.61 -11.30
C GLN A 18 -7.82 2.61 -12.41
N LEU A 19 -7.16 1.50 -12.07
CA LEU A 19 -6.79 0.47 -13.03
C LEU A 19 -8.01 -0.37 -13.43
N THR A 20 -8.18 -0.63 -14.73
CA THR A 20 -9.19 -1.56 -15.25
C THR A 20 -8.63 -3.00 -15.30
N THR A 21 -8.40 -3.57 -14.12
CA THR A 21 -7.85 -4.92 -13.92
C THR A 21 -8.45 -5.62 -12.69
N SER A 22 -8.07 -6.87 -12.42
CA SER A 22 -8.56 -7.64 -11.27
C SER A 22 -8.14 -7.02 -9.93
N ASN A 23 -8.95 -7.23 -8.88
CA ASN A 23 -8.63 -6.73 -7.53
C ASN A 23 -7.30 -7.27 -7.01
N GLU A 24 -6.94 -8.51 -7.36
CA GLU A 24 -5.65 -9.09 -7.01
C GLU A 24 -4.48 -8.34 -7.67
N ALA A 25 -4.62 -7.99 -8.96
CA ALA A 25 -3.61 -7.19 -9.67
C ALA A 25 -3.50 -5.77 -9.09
N LYS A 26 -4.63 -5.16 -8.69
CA LYS A 26 -4.66 -3.87 -8.00
C LYS A 26 -3.94 -3.92 -6.64
N LYS A 27 -4.22 -4.93 -5.80
CA LYS A 27 -3.52 -5.17 -4.52
C LYS A 27 -2.02 -5.30 -4.71
N ARG A 28 -1.58 -6.11 -5.68
CA ARG A 28 -0.15 -6.26 -6.01
C ARG A 28 0.49 -4.95 -6.46
N THR A 29 -0.25 -4.14 -7.22
CA THR A 29 0.22 -2.81 -7.65
C THR A 29 0.38 -1.86 -6.46
N ALA A 30 -0.60 -1.85 -5.55
CA ALA A 30 -0.53 -1.05 -4.33
C ALA A 30 0.65 -1.47 -3.44
N PHE A 31 0.86 -2.78 -3.27
CA PHE A 31 2.00 -3.33 -2.55
C PHE A 31 3.34 -2.88 -3.13
N ALA A 32 3.52 -3.02 -4.45
CA ALA A 32 4.75 -2.62 -5.12
C ALA A 32 5.02 -1.12 -4.95
N TYR A 33 3.98 -0.28 -5.02
CA TYR A 33 4.08 1.16 -4.77
C TYR A 33 4.56 1.47 -3.35
N ILE A 34 3.91 0.89 -2.34
CA ILE A 34 4.24 1.15 -0.93
C ILE A 34 5.65 0.64 -0.62
N ASN A 35 6.02 -0.56 -1.06
CA ASN A 35 7.35 -1.10 -0.84
C ASN A 35 8.43 -0.18 -1.43
N LYS A 36 8.20 0.36 -2.63
CA LYS A 36 9.08 1.38 -3.22
C LYS A 36 9.19 2.62 -2.32
N LYS A 37 8.07 3.14 -1.79
CA LYS A 37 8.06 4.31 -0.90
C LYS A 37 8.77 4.06 0.43
N VAL A 38 8.59 2.89 1.02
CA VAL A 38 9.29 2.45 2.24
C VAL A 38 10.80 2.49 2.04
N LEU A 39 11.28 1.94 0.93
CA LEU A 39 12.70 1.95 0.56
C LEU A 39 13.22 3.38 0.28
N GLU A 40 12.50 4.18 -0.52
CA GLU A 40 12.88 5.56 -0.85
C GLU A 40 12.99 6.46 0.39
N ASN A 41 12.16 6.23 1.40
CA ASN A 41 12.12 7.04 2.62
C ASN A 41 12.98 6.46 3.76
N ASN A 42 13.75 5.39 3.50
CA ASN A 42 14.54 4.69 4.51
C ASN A 42 13.72 4.31 5.76
N LEU A 43 12.45 3.93 5.58
CA LEU A 43 11.62 3.42 6.66
C LEU A 43 12.05 1.99 6.98
N LYS A 44 13.16 1.89 7.71
CA LYS A 44 13.67 0.63 8.23
C LYS A 44 12.63 0.05 9.18
N ASP A 45 12.54 -1.28 9.18
CA ASP A 45 11.66 -2.08 10.05
C ASP A 45 10.20 -2.20 9.61
N ILE A 46 9.79 -1.70 8.43
CA ILE A 46 8.48 -2.05 7.85
C ILE A 46 8.58 -3.39 7.14
N SER A 47 7.87 -4.39 7.67
CA SER A 47 7.75 -5.71 7.07
C SER A 47 6.74 -5.74 5.90
N PHE A 48 6.85 -6.75 5.05
CA PHE A 48 5.87 -6.98 3.98
C PHE A 48 4.46 -7.25 4.53
N GLU A 49 4.35 -7.93 5.67
CA GLU A 49 3.06 -8.16 6.34
C GLU A 49 2.42 -6.84 6.81
N GLU A 50 3.22 -5.89 7.31
CA GLU A 50 2.73 -4.56 7.66
C GLU A 50 2.23 -3.78 6.44
N ILE A 51 2.89 -3.93 5.29
CA ILE A 51 2.43 -3.32 4.03
C ILE A 51 1.10 -3.94 3.61
N ASP A 52 0.97 -5.27 3.62
CA ASP A 52 -0.26 -5.96 3.27
C ASP A 52 -1.41 -5.56 4.21
N ASN A 53 -1.17 -5.53 5.52
CA ASN A 53 -2.16 -5.07 6.50
C ASN A 53 -2.57 -3.62 6.25
N ALA A 54 -1.63 -2.73 5.93
CA ALA A 54 -1.94 -1.34 5.64
C ALA A 54 -2.80 -1.18 4.37
N ILE A 55 -2.55 -1.99 3.33
CA ILE A 55 -3.39 -2.04 2.12
C ILE A 55 -4.79 -2.52 2.47
N GLU A 56 -4.91 -3.59 3.26
CA GLU A 56 -6.21 -4.12 3.66
C GLU A 56 -7.03 -3.12 4.48
N GLU A 57 -6.40 -2.44 5.44
CA GLU A 57 -7.05 -1.39 6.23
C GLU A 57 -7.53 -0.24 5.35
N ALA A 58 -6.67 0.24 4.44
CA ALA A 58 -7.01 1.33 3.52
C ALA A 58 -8.14 0.96 2.55
N TRP A 59 -8.22 -0.32 2.15
CA TRP A 59 -9.27 -0.79 1.25
C TRP A 59 -10.61 -1.04 1.95
N LYS A 60 -10.58 -1.54 3.21
CA LYS A 60 -11.81 -1.73 4.00
C LYS A 60 -12.42 -0.40 4.47
N GLY A 61 -11.62 0.66 4.52
CA GLY A 61 -12.03 2.00 4.95
C GLY A 61 -12.49 2.96 3.84
N MET A 62 -12.50 2.52 2.58
CA MET A 62 -13.14 3.22 1.45
C MET A 62 -14.54 2.70 1.19
#